data_AF-A0A191YYL9-F1
#
_entry.id   AF-A0A191YYL9-F1
#
_cell.length_a   1.000
_cell.length_b   1.000
_cell.length_c   1.000
_cell.angle_alpha   90.00
_cell.angle_beta   90.00
_cell.angle_gamma   90.00
#
_symmetry.space_group_name_H-M   'P 1'
#
loop_
_entity.id
_entity.type
_entity.pdbx_description
1 polymer ?
#
loop_
_entity_poly.entity_id
_entity_poly.type
_entity_poly.pdbx_seq_one_letter_code
_entity_poly.pdbx_strand_id
1 'polypeptide(L)'
;MTDFQDVDAQLEDWNALRGTGSFSGLLVGNGASRAVWDDFGYDSLFENARTVEEKPMSQSELSVFDAMQTRSFEQVLSALKITSRVNKALAVSSAAPRNRYYAIKEALINTVHAVHIPWRLVVPSTLATINRELGNYRTVFTTNYDLLNYWAIQHQPDAITDLFQGAEPRFDLSVTATDKTRLLYLHGGLHLVRNQDGTARKLMSTEGTLLGSFAINNTIKTLDDVPLFVNEGPAQDKLKTIRSSDYLSFCYDQLLGHGDGLCIFGHALGEQDSHIIHALRQAKPKRVAVSIYPRNKAFIQHQKRHYAKVFEGTGVELRFFDSKTHALGSPKLTVPVEV
;
A
#
# COMPACT_ATOMS: atom_id res chain seq x y z
N MET A 1 -33.20 -6.71 -16.29
CA MET A 1 -33.34 -7.19 -14.90
C MET A 1 -32.78 -8.59 -14.86
N THR A 2 -31.48 -8.71 -14.62
CA THR A 2 -30.81 -9.99 -14.39
C THR A 2 -31.18 -10.44 -12.98
N ASP A 3 -31.69 -11.67 -12.86
CA ASP A 3 -32.17 -12.25 -11.61
C ASP A 3 -31.11 -12.16 -10.51
N PHE A 4 -31.49 -11.52 -9.39
CA PHE A 4 -30.67 -11.41 -8.18
C PHE A 4 -30.78 -12.65 -7.27
N GLN A 5 -31.16 -13.81 -7.82
CA GLN A 5 -31.28 -15.07 -7.07
C GLN A 5 -30.02 -15.94 -7.20
N ASP A 6 -29.51 -16.35 -6.03
CA ASP A 6 -28.53 -17.40 -5.74
C ASP A 6 -27.09 -17.23 -6.23
N VAL A 7 -26.43 -16.15 -5.81
CA VAL A 7 -24.98 -16.23 -5.60
C VAL A 7 -24.75 -17.19 -4.41
N ASP A 8 -24.12 -18.33 -4.68
CA ASP A 8 -23.82 -19.33 -3.65
C ASP A 8 -22.78 -18.81 -2.64
N ALA A 9 -22.73 -19.42 -1.46
CA ALA A 9 -21.77 -19.06 -0.41
C ALA A 9 -20.51 -19.94 -0.37
N GLN A 10 -20.29 -20.82 -1.36
CA GLN A 10 -19.10 -21.67 -1.44
C GLN A 10 -17.89 -20.86 -1.89
N LEU A 11 -16.74 -21.17 -1.31
CA LEU A 11 -15.45 -20.61 -1.69
C LEU A 11 -14.55 -21.79 -2.08
N GLU A 12 -13.79 -21.60 -3.13
CA GLU A 12 -12.82 -22.59 -3.59
C GLU A 12 -11.61 -22.63 -2.65
N ASP A 13 -10.87 -23.74 -2.68
CA ASP A 13 -9.54 -23.81 -2.08
C ASP A 13 -8.51 -23.21 -3.04
N TRP A 14 -7.69 -22.26 -2.57
CA TRP A 14 -6.68 -21.58 -3.39
C TRP A 14 -5.67 -22.55 -4.02
N ASN A 15 -5.24 -23.57 -3.26
CA ASN A 15 -4.21 -24.50 -3.71
C ASN A 15 -4.74 -25.41 -4.83
N ALA A 16 -6.03 -25.75 -4.81
CA ALA A 16 -6.70 -26.38 -5.93
C ALA A 16 -6.90 -25.41 -7.11
N LEU A 17 -7.44 -24.21 -6.85
CA LEU A 17 -7.77 -23.22 -7.87
C LEU A 17 -6.55 -22.79 -8.70
N ARG A 18 -5.40 -22.52 -8.05
CA ARG A 18 -4.16 -22.13 -8.73
C ARG A 18 -3.60 -23.21 -9.67
N GLY A 19 -4.00 -24.48 -9.49
CA GLY A 19 -3.67 -25.57 -10.40
C GLY A 19 -4.52 -25.61 -11.67
N THR A 20 -5.67 -24.93 -11.69
CA THR A 20 -6.62 -24.93 -12.82
C THR A 20 -6.32 -23.87 -13.89
N GLY A 21 -5.32 -23.01 -13.67
CA GLY A 21 -4.84 -22.07 -14.67
C GLY A 21 -3.75 -21.15 -14.14
N SER A 22 -3.20 -20.34 -15.04
CA SER A 22 -2.05 -19.48 -14.74
C SER A 22 -2.49 -18.13 -14.16
N PHE A 23 -1.96 -17.79 -12.99
CA PHE A 23 -2.07 -16.47 -12.37
C PHE A 23 -0.67 -15.85 -12.34
N SER A 24 -0.33 -15.05 -13.34
CA SER A 24 0.99 -14.41 -13.43
C SER A 24 1.07 -13.15 -12.56
N GLY A 25 -0.07 -12.58 -12.18
CA GLY A 25 -0.17 -11.39 -11.34
C GLY A 25 -0.77 -11.66 -9.96
N LEU A 26 -0.35 -10.91 -8.96
CA LEU A 26 -0.99 -10.80 -7.65
C LEU A 26 -1.23 -9.32 -7.31
N LEU A 27 -2.44 -8.95 -6.88
CA LEU A 27 -2.74 -7.66 -6.28
C LEU A 27 -2.98 -7.85 -4.78
N VAL A 28 -2.09 -7.30 -3.96
CA VAL A 28 -2.13 -7.35 -2.50
C VAL A 28 -2.76 -6.07 -1.95
N GLY A 29 -3.80 -6.23 -1.14
CA GLY A 29 -4.41 -5.16 -0.35
C GLY A 29 -4.24 -5.36 1.15
N ASN A 30 -4.74 -4.40 1.94
CA ASN A 30 -4.49 -4.31 3.39
C ASN A 30 -4.90 -5.58 4.14
N GLY A 31 -5.83 -6.37 3.61
CA GLY A 31 -6.22 -7.67 4.16
C GLY A 31 -5.07 -8.67 4.31
N ALA A 32 -3.99 -8.56 3.52
CA ALA A 32 -2.79 -9.37 3.71
C ALA A 32 -2.03 -9.03 4.99
N SER A 33 -1.84 -7.74 5.25
CA SER A 33 -1.17 -7.25 6.46
C SER A 33 -2.04 -7.49 7.70
N ARG A 34 -3.37 -7.35 7.55
CA ARG A 34 -4.35 -7.71 8.59
C ARG A 34 -4.36 -9.19 8.95
N ALA A 35 -4.02 -10.08 8.01
CA ALA A 35 -3.90 -11.51 8.32
C ALA A 35 -2.73 -11.80 9.27
N VAL A 36 -1.69 -10.94 9.26
CA VAL A 36 -0.56 -10.99 10.19
C VAL A 36 -0.87 -10.22 11.48
N TRP A 37 -1.46 -9.02 11.38
CA TRP A 37 -1.67 -8.11 12.49
C TRP A 37 -3.01 -7.37 12.37
N ASP A 38 -3.98 -7.73 13.22
CA ASP A 38 -5.36 -7.26 13.06
C ASP A 38 -5.52 -5.75 13.29
N ASP A 39 -4.69 -5.11 14.14
CA ASP A 39 -4.76 -3.65 14.39
C ASP A 39 -4.40 -2.81 13.15
N PHE A 40 -3.84 -3.42 12.10
CA PHE A 40 -3.69 -2.76 10.81
C PHE A 40 -5.05 -2.56 10.10
N GLY A 41 -6.15 -3.02 10.68
CA GLY A 41 -7.52 -2.86 10.22
C GLY A 41 -8.21 -1.55 10.59
N TYR A 42 -7.49 -0.44 10.63
CA TYR A 42 -8.05 0.90 10.88
C TYR A 42 -8.77 1.49 9.67
N ASP A 43 -9.72 2.39 9.93
CA ASP A 43 -10.50 3.05 8.88
C ASP A 43 -9.77 4.27 8.29
N SER A 44 -9.07 5.05 9.12
CA SER A 44 -8.40 6.28 8.71
C SER A 44 -7.17 6.59 9.58
N LEU A 45 -6.01 6.63 8.95
CA LEU A 45 -4.75 7.15 9.48
C LEU A 45 -4.86 8.64 9.82
N PHE A 46 -5.61 9.42 9.02
CA PHE A 46 -5.84 10.82 9.34
C PHE A 46 -6.60 10.98 10.66
N GLU A 47 -7.70 10.24 10.84
CA GLU A 47 -8.48 10.27 12.09
C GLU A 47 -7.67 9.74 13.26
N ASN A 48 -6.94 8.63 13.09
CA ASN A 48 -6.07 8.11 14.15
C ASN A 48 -4.98 9.11 14.55
N ALA A 49 -4.42 9.86 13.60
CA ALA A 49 -3.42 10.89 13.90
C ALA A 49 -3.98 12.12 14.65
N ARG A 50 -5.30 12.30 14.68
CA ARG A 50 -5.96 13.32 15.52
C ARG A 50 -6.04 12.89 16.99
N THR A 51 -5.99 11.59 17.25
CA THR A 51 -6.25 11.02 18.58
C THR A 51 -5.14 10.10 19.09
N VAL A 52 -4.03 9.97 18.36
CA VAL A 52 -2.87 9.19 18.78
C VAL A 52 -2.38 9.70 20.13
N GLU A 53 -2.06 8.77 21.04
CA GLU A 53 -1.68 9.11 22.43
C GLU A 53 -0.45 10.01 22.47
N GLU A 54 0.57 9.66 21.69
CA GLU A 54 1.79 10.43 21.59
C GLU A 54 1.68 11.51 20.51
N LYS A 55 1.56 12.76 20.95
CA LYS A 55 1.65 13.97 20.10
C LYS A 55 0.64 13.97 18.93
N PRO A 56 -0.67 14.01 19.23
CA PRO A 56 -1.69 14.13 18.21
C PRO A 56 -1.63 15.46 17.47
N MET A 57 -2.21 15.50 16.27
CA MET A 57 -2.35 16.75 15.51
C MET A 57 -3.21 17.77 16.27
N SER A 58 -2.71 19.00 16.41
CA SER A 58 -3.50 20.11 16.98
C SER A 58 -4.36 20.78 15.91
N GLN A 59 -5.28 21.66 16.34
CA GLN A 59 -6.12 22.45 15.43
C GLN A 59 -5.31 23.21 14.37
N SER A 60 -4.08 23.61 14.70
CA SER A 60 -3.22 24.35 13.78
C SER A 60 -2.65 23.48 12.66
N GLU A 61 -2.41 22.19 12.90
CA GLU A 61 -2.07 21.22 11.85
C GLU A 61 -3.31 20.87 11.01
N LEU A 62 -4.46 20.64 11.65
CA LEU A 62 -5.73 20.34 10.96
C LEU A 62 -6.13 21.45 9.99
N SER A 63 -5.93 22.70 10.38
CA SER A 63 -6.21 23.87 9.53
C SER A 63 -5.41 23.85 8.21
N VAL A 64 -4.23 23.22 8.18
CA VAL A 64 -3.44 23.07 6.94
C VAL A 64 -4.10 22.05 6.00
N PHE A 65 -4.55 20.91 6.53
CA PHE A 65 -5.27 19.91 5.75
C PHE A 65 -6.59 20.46 5.20
N ASP A 66 -7.32 21.24 6.00
CA ASP A 66 -8.56 21.88 5.57
C ASP A 66 -8.33 22.95 4.51
N ALA A 67 -7.31 23.80 4.68
CA ALA A 67 -6.93 24.80 3.67
C ALA A 67 -6.53 24.16 2.33
N MET A 68 -5.91 22.97 2.38
CA MET A 68 -5.54 22.20 1.19
C MET A 68 -6.65 21.28 0.67
N GLN A 69 -7.78 21.19 1.37
CA GLN A 69 -8.92 20.33 1.04
C GLN A 69 -8.53 18.87 0.81
N THR A 70 -7.56 18.37 1.58
CA THR A 70 -7.06 16.99 1.45
C THR A 70 -6.88 16.34 2.81
N ARG A 71 -6.75 15.02 2.81
CA ARG A 71 -6.37 14.18 3.97
C ARG A 71 -5.07 13.40 3.69
N SER A 72 -4.41 13.69 2.58
CA SER A 72 -3.13 13.09 2.22
C SER A 72 -1.98 13.75 2.98
N PHE A 73 -1.28 12.97 3.80
CA PHE A 73 -0.07 13.43 4.50
C PHE A 73 1.03 13.81 3.50
N GLU A 74 1.21 13.03 2.44
CA GLU A 74 2.21 13.28 1.40
C GLU A 74 2.02 14.68 0.79
N GLN A 75 0.79 15.02 0.37
CA GLN A 75 0.51 16.30 -0.25
C GLN A 75 0.75 17.48 0.71
N VAL A 76 0.29 17.37 1.97
CA VAL A 76 0.47 18.43 2.97
C VAL A 76 1.93 18.62 3.35
N LEU A 77 2.65 17.54 3.63
CA LEU A 77 4.07 17.59 3.97
C LEU A 77 4.90 18.14 2.80
N SER A 78 4.60 17.73 1.56
CA SER A 78 5.26 18.25 0.36
C SER A 78 5.00 19.75 0.17
N ALA A 79 3.76 20.21 0.36
CA ALA A 79 3.41 21.63 0.26
C ALA A 79 4.11 22.48 1.32
N LEU A 80 4.15 22.03 2.57
CA LEU A 80 4.88 22.72 3.65
C LEU A 80 6.40 22.75 3.38
N LYS A 81 6.94 21.69 2.76
CA LYS A 81 8.34 21.62 2.35
C LYS A 81 8.68 22.62 1.27
N ILE A 82 7.87 22.70 0.21
CA ILE A 82 8.03 23.68 -0.86
C ILE A 82 7.88 25.10 -0.30
N THR A 83 6.84 25.35 0.49
CA THR A 83 6.58 26.66 1.11
C THR A 83 7.76 27.13 1.95
N SER A 84 8.32 26.26 2.79
CA SER A 84 9.47 26.59 3.63
C SER A 84 10.72 26.95 2.80
N ARG A 85 10.92 26.30 1.66
CA ARG A 85 12.02 26.60 0.73
C ARG A 85 11.81 27.95 0.03
N VAL A 86 10.61 28.21 -0.45
CA VAL A 86 10.26 29.48 -1.12
C VAL A 86 10.39 30.64 -0.13
N ASN A 87 9.85 30.51 1.09
CA ASN A 87 10.00 31.54 2.13
C ASN A 87 11.48 31.84 2.41
N LYS A 88 12.32 30.80 2.53
CA LYS A 88 13.76 30.98 2.72
C LYS A 88 14.41 31.74 1.55
N ALA A 89 14.02 31.46 0.32
CA ALA A 89 14.55 32.15 -0.87
C ALA A 89 14.10 33.63 -0.95
N LEU A 90 12.88 33.92 -0.46
CA LEU A 90 12.32 35.28 -0.42
C LEU A 90 12.69 36.07 0.85
N ALA A 91 13.57 35.52 1.70
CA ALA A 91 13.89 36.07 3.02
C ALA A 91 12.66 36.31 3.93
N VAL A 92 11.59 35.54 3.72
CA VAL A 92 10.40 35.48 4.57
C VAL A 92 10.58 34.39 5.62
N SER A 93 10.04 34.61 6.83
CA SER A 93 10.12 33.59 7.89
C SER A 93 9.55 32.24 7.44
N SER A 94 10.33 31.18 7.62
CA SER A 94 9.90 29.80 7.37
C SER A 94 9.58 29.04 8.67
N ALA A 95 9.48 29.72 9.81
CA ALA A 95 9.33 29.06 11.12
C ALA A 95 7.98 28.34 11.23
N ALA A 96 6.88 29.03 10.91
CA ALA A 96 5.53 28.46 10.97
C ALA A 96 5.36 27.21 10.07
N PRO A 97 5.63 27.25 8.75
CA PRO A 97 5.45 26.06 7.91
C PRO A 97 6.39 24.90 8.30
N ARG A 98 7.60 25.20 8.79
CA ARG A 98 8.54 24.20 9.27
C ARG A 98 8.06 23.52 10.54
N ASN A 99 7.55 24.27 11.52
CA ASN A 99 7.02 23.70 12.76
C ASN A 99 5.81 22.79 12.48
N ARG A 100 4.91 23.20 11.58
CA ARG A 100 3.77 22.37 11.15
C ARG A 100 4.23 21.12 10.41
N TYR A 101 5.26 21.22 9.57
CA TYR A 101 5.82 20.07 8.88
C TYR A 101 6.27 18.99 9.87
N TYR A 102 7.06 19.36 10.87
CA TYR A 102 7.55 18.41 11.86
C TYR A 102 6.44 17.86 12.75
N ALA A 103 5.48 18.70 13.18
CA ALA A 103 4.34 18.24 13.97
C ALA A 103 3.46 17.22 13.23
N ILE A 104 3.13 17.49 11.96
CA ILE A 104 2.34 16.56 11.13
C ILE A 104 3.12 15.27 10.86
N LYS A 105 4.41 15.39 10.56
CA LYS A 105 5.29 14.23 10.32
C LYS A 105 5.40 13.36 11.57
N GLU A 106 5.54 13.96 12.74
CA GLU A 106 5.63 13.26 14.02
C GLU A 106 4.32 12.53 14.35
N ALA A 107 3.17 13.21 14.22
CA ALA A 107 1.86 12.59 14.40
C ALA A 107 1.65 11.41 13.44
N LEU A 108 2.04 11.54 12.17
CA LEU A 108 2.00 10.44 11.20
C LEU A 108 2.81 9.23 11.65
N ILE A 109 4.07 9.43 12.06
CA ILE A 109 4.96 8.34 12.49
C ILE A 109 4.38 7.63 13.71
N ASN A 110 3.92 8.38 14.71
CA ASN A 110 3.35 7.82 15.92
C ASN A 110 2.07 7.03 15.63
N THR A 111 1.26 7.51 14.69
CA THR A 111 0.06 6.80 14.25
C THR A 111 0.41 5.50 13.54
N VAL A 112 1.41 5.52 12.66
CA VAL A 112 1.90 4.30 11.99
C VAL A 112 2.46 3.31 13.02
N HIS A 113 3.21 3.77 14.02
CA HIS A 113 3.68 2.91 15.11
C HIS A 113 2.53 2.27 15.91
N ALA A 114 1.44 3.00 16.11
CA ALA A 114 0.30 2.49 16.88
C ALA A 114 -0.49 1.39 16.14
N VAL A 115 -0.56 1.46 14.80
CA VAL A 115 -1.38 0.53 13.99
C VAL A 115 -0.59 -0.59 13.32
N HIS A 116 0.72 -0.41 13.16
CA HIS A 116 1.58 -1.39 12.49
C HIS A 116 2.15 -2.40 13.49
N ILE A 117 2.33 -3.64 13.05
CA ILE A 117 3.01 -4.66 13.86
C ILE A 117 4.38 -4.15 14.33
N PRO A 118 4.66 -4.18 15.65
CA PRO A 118 5.97 -3.86 16.18
C PRO A 118 7.02 -4.82 15.64
N TRP A 119 8.19 -4.30 15.22
CA TRP A 119 9.28 -5.13 14.68
C TRP A 119 9.64 -6.31 15.58
N ARG A 120 9.64 -6.11 16.91
CA ARG A 120 9.94 -7.16 17.90
C ARG A 120 9.02 -8.39 17.85
N LEU A 121 7.80 -8.22 17.30
CA LEU A 121 6.81 -9.30 17.18
C LEU A 121 6.84 -9.98 15.81
N VAL A 122 7.63 -9.48 14.86
CA VAL A 122 7.75 -10.06 13.53
C VAL A 122 8.53 -11.36 13.60
N VAL A 123 7.90 -12.45 13.14
CA VAL A 123 8.51 -13.78 13.15
C VAL A 123 9.23 -14.04 11.81
N PRO A 124 10.51 -14.48 11.79
CA PRO A 124 11.24 -14.74 10.55
C PRO A 124 10.56 -15.73 9.60
N SER A 125 9.91 -16.78 10.13
CA SER A 125 9.16 -17.75 9.32
C SER A 125 7.93 -17.13 8.62
N THR A 126 7.31 -16.10 9.21
CA THR A 126 6.26 -15.31 8.58
C THR A 126 6.82 -14.57 7.36
N LEU A 127 7.96 -13.87 7.52
CA LEU A 127 8.62 -13.19 6.41
C LEU A 127 9.03 -14.14 5.29
N ALA A 128 9.60 -15.30 5.63
CA ALA A 128 9.96 -16.34 4.65
C ALA A 128 8.73 -16.92 3.92
N THR A 129 7.59 -17.03 4.60
CA THR A 129 6.34 -17.50 3.97
C THR A 129 5.79 -16.46 3.00
N ILE A 130 5.75 -15.19 3.41
CA ILE A 130 5.32 -14.08 2.54
C ILE A 130 6.23 -14.02 1.33
N ASN A 131 7.56 -13.94 1.51
CA ASN A 131 8.51 -13.86 0.41
C ASN A 131 8.33 -15.00 -0.60
N ARG A 132 8.27 -16.24 -0.13
CA ARG A 132 8.11 -17.41 -1.00
C ARG A 132 6.80 -17.38 -1.78
N GLU A 133 5.70 -16.96 -1.16
CA GLU A 133 4.43 -16.87 -1.87
C GLU A 133 4.45 -15.74 -2.91
N LEU A 134 5.00 -14.57 -2.56
CA LEU A 134 5.14 -13.47 -3.51
C LEU A 134 6.01 -13.88 -4.71
N GLY A 135 7.09 -14.63 -4.49
CA GLY A 135 7.99 -15.14 -5.53
C GLY A 135 7.36 -16.12 -6.53
N ASN A 136 6.12 -16.56 -6.32
CA ASN A 136 5.41 -17.43 -7.26
C ASN A 136 4.80 -16.68 -8.46
N TYR A 137 4.76 -15.35 -8.41
CA TYR A 137 4.10 -14.52 -9.42
C TYR A 137 5.15 -13.84 -10.30
N ARG A 138 4.80 -13.54 -11.55
CA ARG A 138 5.65 -12.70 -12.41
C ARG A 138 5.66 -11.25 -11.91
N THR A 139 4.51 -10.75 -11.46
CA THR A 139 4.40 -9.38 -10.94
C THR A 139 3.41 -9.34 -9.79
N VAL A 140 3.88 -8.85 -8.65
CA VAL A 140 3.08 -8.52 -7.49
C VAL A 140 2.87 -7.02 -7.48
N PHE A 141 1.61 -6.60 -7.44
CA PHE A 141 1.19 -5.24 -7.18
C PHE A 141 0.72 -5.14 -5.74
N THR A 142 1.03 -4.04 -5.06
CA THR A 142 0.54 -3.80 -3.69
C THR A 142 0.03 -2.37 -3.54
N THR A 143 -1.13 -2.24 -2.91
CA THR A 143 -1.61 -0.96 -2.38
C THR A 143 -1.22 -0.76 -0.91
N ASN A 144 -0.63 -1.78 -0.29
CA ASN A 144 -0.15 -1.67 1.08
C ASN A 144 1.11 -0.83 1.09
N TYR A 145 1.08 0.24 1.87
CA TYR A 145 2.24 1.09 2.13
C TYR A 145 3.05 0.66 3.35
N ASP A 146 2.61 -0.37 4.06
CA ASP A 146 3.27 -0.89 5.25
C ASP A 146 4.64 -1.54 4.96
N LEU A 147 5.28 -2.05 6.02
CA LEU A 147 6.64 -2.56 5.95
C LEU A 147 6.72 -4.09 5.81
N LEU A 148 5.62 -4.84 5.87
CA LEU A 148 5.67 -6.31 5.88
C LEU A 148 6.25 -6.89 4.59
N ASN A 149 5.78 -6.40 3.44
CA ASN A 149 6.33 -6.85 2.14
C ASN A 149 7.79 -6.42 1.98
N TYR A 150 8.15 -5.23 2.46
CA TYR A 150 9.53 -4.73 2.43
C TYR A 150 10.47 -5.59 3.29
N TRP A 151 10.05 -5.92 4.50
CA TRP A 151 10.79 -6.82 5.39
C TRP A 151 10.88 -8.23 4.83
N ALA A 152 9.83 -8.73 4.18
CA ALA A 152 9.86 -10.04 3.54
C ALA A 152 10.89 -10.11 2.41
N ILE A 153 11.03 -9.06 1.58
CA ILE A 153 12.06 -8.99 0.53
C ILE A 153 13.46 -8.91 1.15
N GLN A 154 13.67 -8.08 2.17
CA GLN A 154 14.98 -8.00 2.83
C GLN A 154 15.40 -9.32 3.46
N HIS A 155 14.43 -10.08 4.00
CA HIS A 155 14.70 -11.39 4.58
C HIS A 155 15.22 -12.41 3.55
N GLN A 156 14.75 -12.34 2.30
CA GLN A 156 15.16 -13.23 1.20
C GLN A 156 15.22 -12.46 -0.14
N PRO A 157 16.35 -11.81 -0.47
CA PRO A 157 16.43 -10.84 -1.57
C PRO A 157 16.60 -11.47 -2.97
N ASP A 158 16.74 -12.79 -3.06
CA ASP A 158 17.16 -13.44 -4.31
C ASP A 158 16.04 -13.52 -5.34
N ALA A 159 14.81 -13.86 -4.92
CA ALA A 159 13.71 -14.17 -5.82
C ALA A 159 12.91 -12.96 -6.31
N ILE A 160 12.91 -11.86 -5.54
CA ILE A 160 12.04 -10.71 -5.76
C ILE A 160 12.89 -9.44 -5.91
N THR A 161 12.50 -8.58 -6.85
CA THR A 161 13.02 -7.23 -6.97
C THR A 161 11.89 -6.21 -6.82
N ASP A 162 12.15 -5.15 -6.06
CA ASP A 162 11.27 -3.97 -5.98
C ASP A 162 11.66 -2.88 -7.00
N LEU A 163 12.62 -3.18 -7.88
CA LEU A 163 13.22 -2.28 -8.89
C LEU A 163 14.05 -1.12 -8.32
N PHE A 164 14.36 -1.12 -7.02
CA PHE A 164 15.27 -0.16 -6.41
C PHE A 164 16.63 -0.82 -6.14
N GLN A 165 17.60 -0.58 -7.01
CA GLN A 165 18.90 -1.27 -7.02
C GLN A 165 20.07 -0.33 -6.73
N GLY A 166 21.20 -0.89 -6.27
CA GLY A 166 22.45 -0.17 -6.05
C GLY A 166 22.61 0.41 -4.64
N ALA A 167 23.75 1.08 -4.42
CA ALA A 167 24.09 1.68 -3.11
C ALA A 167 23.22 2.90 -2.78
N GLU A 168 22.77 3.62 -3.80
CA GLU A 168 21.70 4.61 -3.70
C GLU A 168 20.47 4.08 -4.46
N PRO A 169 19.58 3.35 -3.78
CA PRO A 169 18.50 2.63 -4.44
C PRO A 169 17.45 3.60 -4.96
N ARG A 170 17.62 4.05 -6.20
CA ARG A 170 16.71 4.94 -6.94
C ARG A 170 15.96 4.13 -7.98
N PHE A 171 14.74 4.54 -8.27
CA PHE A 171 14.01 4.00 -9.40
C PHE A 171 14.58 4.59 -10.70
N ASP A 172 14.85 3.72 -11.67
CA ASP A 172 15.32 4.10 -12.99
C ASP A 172 14.41 3.47 -14.05
N LEU A 173 13.66 4.32 -14.76
CA LEU A 173 12.75 3.92 -15.83
C LEU A 173 13.45 3.17 -16.97
N SER A 174 14.76 3.34 -17.14
CA SER A 174 15.53 2.64 -18.18
C SER A 174 15.93 1.21 -17.78
N VAL A 175 15.82 0.85 -16.50
CA VAL A 175 16.29 -0.44 -15.95
C VAL A 175 15.16 -1.17 -15.22
N THR A 176 14.06 -1.45 -15.92
CA THR A 176 12.88 -2.11 -15.35
C THR A 176 12.72 -3.58 -15.75
N ALA A 177 13.57 -4.06 -16.66
CA ALA A 177 13.54 -5.44 -17.15
C ALA A 177 14.26 -6.38 -16.17
N THR A 178 13.63 -7.51 -15.86
CA THR A 178 14.17 -8.52 -14.94
C THR A 178 13.49 -9.87 -15.16
N ASP A 179 14.18 -10.94 -14.83
CA ASP A 179 13.70 -12.32 -14.75
C ASP A 179 13.11 -12.68 -13.37
N LYS A 180 13.39 -11.86 -12.35
CA LYS A 180 12.85 -12.00 -11.00
C LYS A 180 11.38 -11.58 -10.93
N THR A 181 10.69 -12.03 -9.89
CA THR A 181 9.39 -11.47 -9.53
C THR A 181 9.53 -9.99 -9.22
N ARG A 182 8.66 -9.15 -9.80
CA ARG A 182 8.62 -7.72 -9.49
C ARG A 182 7.60 -7.44 -8.39
N LEU A 183 7.98 -6.72 -7.34
CA LEU A 183 7.03 -6.12 -6.38
C LEU A 183 6.88 -4.62 -6.67
N LEU A 184 5.67 -4.22 -7.06
CA LEU A 184 5.33 -2.87 -7.49
C LEU A 184 4.37 -2.21 -6.50
N TYR A 185 4.82 -1.15 -5.84
CA TYR A 185 4.03 -0.43 -4.84
C TYR A 185 3.17 0.66 -5.49
N LEU A 186 1.93 0.32 -5.85
CA LEU A 186 0.96 1.22 -6.51
C LEU A 186 0.65 2.46 -5.68
N HIS A 187 0.61 2.31 -4.37
CA HIS A 187 0.35 3.38 -3.40
C HIS A 187 1.62 3.77 -2.65
N GLY A 188 2.79 3.44 -3.20
CA GLY A 188 4.07 3.69 -2.54
C GLY A 188 4.23 2.90 -1.25
N GLY A 189 5.12 3.35 -0.37
CA GLY A 189 5.45 2.65 0.86
C GLY A 189 6.22 3.52 1.83
N LEU A 190 6.14 3.18 3.11
CA LEU A 190 6.82 3.89 4.19
C LEU A 190 8.35 3.86 4.04
N HIS A 191 8.91 2.93 3.27
CA HIS A 191 10.35 2.86 2.95
C HIS A 191 10.72 3.65 1.68
N LEU A 192 9.77 4.27 0.99
CA LEU A 192 9.99 5.02 -0.25
C LEU A 192 9.88 6.51 0.02
N VAL A 193 10.66 7.32 -0.69
CA VAL A 193 10.61 8.78 -0.62
C VAL A 193 10.67 9.39 -2.02
N ARG A 194 9.98 10.51 -2.20
CA ARG A 194 9.97 11.26 -3.47
C ARG A 194 11.02 12.37 -3.43
N ASN A 195 11.86 12.41 -4.45
CA ASN A 195 12.79 13.50 -4.70
C ASN A 195 12.07 14.69 -5.36
N GLN A 196 12.73 15.84 -5.38
CA GLN A 196 12.14 17.07 -5.93
C GLN A 196 11.92 17.02 -7.45
N ASP A 197 12.71 16.21 -8.15
CA ASP A 197 12.61 15.98 -9.59
C ASP A 197 11.51 14.96 -9.95
N GLY A 198 10.75 14.47 -8.96
CA GLY A 198 9.69 13.48 -9.14
C GLY A 198 10.17 12.03 -9.06
N THR A 199 11.49 11.79 -9.01
CA THR A 199 12.06 10.45 -8.90
C THR A 199 11.79 9.83 -7.52
N ALA A 200 11.63 8.51 -7.47
CA ALA A 200 11.52 7.78 -6.22
C ALA A 200 12.88 7.17 -5.80
N ARG A 201 13.14 7.15 -4.49
CA ARG A 201 14.23 6.36 -3.92
C ARG A 201 13.78 5.61 -2.68
N LYS A 202 14.47 4.52 -2.38
CA LYS A 202 14.26 3.69 -1.21
C LYS A 202 15.16 4.13 -0.07
N LEU A 203 14.63 4.13 1.14
CA LEU A 203 15.40 4.34 2.36
C LEU A 203 16.01 3.02 2.79
N MET A 204 17.34 3.00 2.89
CA MET A 204 18.08 1.86 3.44
C MET A 204 18.13 2.04 4.95
N SER A 205 17.19 1.39 5.66
CA SER A 205 17.19 1.35 7.11
C SER A 205 17.11 -0.08 7.60
N THR A 206 17.73 -0.34 8.75
CA THR A 206 17.61 -1.62 9.43
C THR A 206 16.20 -1.83 9.97
N GLU A 207 15.86 -3.09 10.17
CA GLU A 207 14.49 -3.60 10.19
C GLU A 207 13.54 -2.87 11.17
N GLY A 208 14.02 -2.52 12.38
CA GLY A 208 13.24 -1.78 13.39
C GLY A 208 13.43 -0.26 13.42
N THR A 209 14.38 0.29 12.66
CA THR A 209 14.75 1.71 12.76
C THR A 209 14.13 2.58 11.69
N LEU A 210 13.51 2.01 10.65
CA LEU A 210 13.01 2.78 9.52
C LEU A 210 11.98 3.84 9.94
N LEU A 211 10.99 3.46 10.74
CA LEU A 211 9.99 4.40 11.25
C LEU A 211 10.62 5.44 12.21
N GLY A 212 11.55 5.00 13.06
CA GLY A 212 12.35 5.90 13.91
C GLY A 212 13.27 6.85 13.11
N SER A 213 13.75 6.44 11.94
CA SER A 213 14.63 7.25 11.08
C SER A 213 13.89 8.45 10.52
N PHE A 214 12.57 8.36 10.34
CA PHE A 214 11.75 9.51 10.00
C PHE A 214 11.66 10.51 11.17
N ALA A 215 11.66 10.05 12.42
CA ALA A 215 11.55 10.92 13.60
C ALA A 215 12.87 11.62 13.96
N ILE A 216 14.02 11.00 13.67
CA ILE A 216 15.34 11.41 14.18
C ILE A 216 16.01 12.52 13.35
N ASN A 217 15.53 12.84 12.14
CA ASN A 217 16.25 13.72 11.23
C ASN A 217 16.01 15.23 11.48
N ASN A 218 16.29 15.73 12.68
CA ASN A 218 16.17 17.16 13.03
C ASN A 218 17.35 18.02 12.53
N THR A 219 17.88 17.79 11.32
CA THR A 219 18.98 18.63 10.81
C THR A 219 18.45 19.98 10.29
N ILE A 220 18.76 21.04 11.04
CA ILE A 220 18.35 22.45 10.88
C ILE A 220 18.52 23.03 9.44
N LYS A 221 19.29 22.37 8.56
CA LYS A 221 19.69 22.89 7.23
C LYS A 221 18.75 22.52 6.08
N THR A 222 18.04 21.40 6.14
CA THR A 222 17.13 20.92 5.08
C THR A 222 15.92 20.23 5.69
N LEU A 223 14.71 20.51 5.19
CA LEU A 223 13.55 19.70 5.54
C LEU A 223 13.72 18.28 5.01
N ASP A 224 13.39 17.32 5.87
CA ASP A 224 13.60 15.90 5.65
C ASP A 224 12.84 15.33 4.46
N ASP A 225 13.13 14.08 4.16
CA ASP A 225 12.32 13.28 3.26
C ASP A 225 10.87 13.16 3.74
N VAL A 226 9.97 13.18 2.76
CA VAL A 226 8.55 12.86 2.92
C VAL A 226 8.37 11.44 2.38
N PRO A 227 7.78 10.52 3.16
CA PRO A 227 7.47 9.20 2.64
C PRO A 227 6.56 9.32 1.41
N LEU A 228 6.89 8.60 0.35
CA LEU A 228 6.09 8.49 -0.86
C LEU A 228 5.07 7.38 -0.64
N PHE A 229 3.86 7.77 -0.25
CA PHE A 229 2.75 6.85 -0.12
C PHE A 229 1.41 7.54 -0.37
N VAL A 230 0.42 6.73 -0.72
CA VAL A 230 -0.96 7.13 -0.99
C VAL A 230 -1.82 6.45 0.08
N ASN A 231 -2.29 7.21 1.05
CA ASN A 231 -3.12 6.68 2.13
C ASN A 231 -4.61 6.93 1.85
N GLU A 232 -5.04 8.18 2.00
CA GLU A 232 -6.44 8.54 2.17
C GLU A 232 -6.81 9.76 1.35
N GLY A 233 -8.12 9.97 1.25
CA GLY A 233 -8.73 11.00 0.45
C GLY A 233 -9.39 10.42 -0.80
N PRO A 234 -10.13 11.26 -1.53
CA PRO A 234 -10.85 10.87 -2.74
C PRO A 234 -9.91 10.21 -3.75
N ALA A 235 -10.43 9.29 -4.57
CA ALA A 235 -9.64 8.61 -5.60
C ALA A 235 -8.91 9.57 -6.56
N GLN A 236 -9.44 10.79 -6.77
CA GLN A 236 -8.79 11.84 -7.56
C GLN A 236 -7.49 12.36 -6.92
N ASP A 237 -7.48 12.54 -5.59
CA ASP A 237 -6.29 12.95 -4.84
C ASP A 237 -5.23 11.85 -4.89
N LYS A 238 -5.65 10.59 -4.71
CA LYS A 238 -4.77 9.43 -4.85
C LYS A 238 -4.12 9.38 -6.23
N LEU A 239 -4.92 9.59 -7.28
CA LEU A 239 -4.43 9.60 -8.66
C LEU A 239 -3.49 10.78 -8.94
N LYS A 240 -3.71 11.95 -8.33
CA LYS A 240 -2.80 13.09 -8.41
C LYS A 240 -1.44 12.76 -7.80
N THR A 241 -1.41 12.12 -6.63
CA THR A 241 -0.15 11.65 -6.02
C THR A 241 0.55 10.63 -6.90
N ILE A 242 -0.18 9.64 -7.45
CA ILE A 242 0.38 8.65 -8.39
C ILE A 242 1.05 9.34 -9.59
N ARG A 243 0.34 10.25 -10.25
CA ARG A 243 0.83 11.00 -11.43
C ARG A 243 2.00 11.92 -11.16
N SER A 244 2.25 12.26 -9.89
CA SER A 244 3.35 13.13 -9.48
C SER A 244 4.68 12.41 -9.23
N SER A 245 4.69 11.08 -9.32
CA SER A 245 5.89 10.24 -9.16
C SER A 245 6.07 9.36 -10.39
N ASP A 246 7.30 9.32 -10.90
CA ASP A 246 7.68 8.45 -12.01
C ASP A 246 7.45 6.97 -11.69
N TYR A 247 7.81 6.55 -10.49
CA TYR A 247 7.67 5.18 -9.99
C TYR A 247 6.21 4.80 -9.81
N LEU A 248 5.40 5.63 -9.13
CA LEU A 248 3.98 5.31 -8.94
C LEU A 248 3.23 5.28 -10.28
N SER A 249 3.55 6.23 -11.18
CA SER A 249 2.99 6.24 -12.54
C SER A 249 3.38 4.98 -13.30
N PHE A 250 4.66 4.57 -13.25
CA PHE A 250 5.12 3.32 -13.83
C PHE A 250 4.37 2.11 -13.26
N CYS A 251 4.25 1.98 -11.94
CA CYS A 251 3.52 0.90 -11.30
C CYS A 251 2.06 0.83 -11.75
N TYR A 252 1.40 2.00 -11.85
CA TYR A 252 0.03 2.11 -12.33
C TYR A 252 -0.11 1.69 -13.80
N ASP A 253 0.83 2.12 -14.66
CA ASP A 253 0.87 1.73 -16.07
C ASP A 253 1.14 0.22 -16.25
N GLN A 254 1.96 -0.38 -15.39
CA GLN A 254 2.15 -1.84 -15.38
C GLN A 254 0.85 -2.58 -15.01
N LEU A 255 0.03 -2.03 -14.10
CA LEU A 255 -1.27 -2.62 -13.78
C LEU A 255 -2.25 -2.47 -14.94
N LEU A 256 -2.28 -1.31 -15.59
CA LEU A 256 -3.09 -1.06 -16.80
C LEU A 256 -2.78 -2.06 -17.93
N GLY A 257 -1.53 -2.52 -18.03
CA GLY A 257 -1.07 -3.43 -19.08
C GLY A 257 -1.06 -4.92 -18.73
N HIS A 258 -1.45 -5.35 -17.52
CA HIS A 258 -1.22 -6.74 -17.06
C HIS A 258 -1.93 -7.80 -17.92
N GLY A 259 -3.24 -7.68 -18.17
CA GLY A 259 -4.05 -8.49 -19.11
C GLY A 259 -4.14 -10.02 -18.89
N ASP A 260 -3.24 -10.62 -18.12
CA ASP A 260 -3.17 -12.04 -17.83
C ASP A 260 -3.96 -12.41 -16.56
N GLY A 261 -3.87 -13.66 -16.13
CA GLY A 261 -4.50 -14.14 -14.89
C GLY A 261 -4.00 -13.35 -13.67
N LEU A 262 -4.93 -12.90 -12.84
CA LEU A 262 -4.65 -12.08 -11.66
C LEU A 262 -5.29 -12.67 -10.40
N CYS A 263 -4.48 -12.90 -9.36
CA CYS A 263 -4.97 -13.15 -8.01
C CYS A 263 -5.15 -11.81 -7.29
N ILE A 264 -6.28 -11.60 -6.60
CA ILE A 264 -6.53 -10.42 -5.78
C ILE A 264 -6.67 -10.90 -4.34
N PHE A 265 -5.72 -10.51 -3.49
CA PHE A 265 -5.64 -10.96 -2.12
C PHE A 265 -5.78 -9.78 -1.14
N GLY A 266 -6.80 -9.80 -0.29
CA GLY A 266 -6.99 -8.81 0.77
C GLY A 266 -7.32 -7.39 0.31
N HIS A 267 -7.68 -7.17 -0.95
CA HIS A 267 -8.01 -5.85 -1.49
C HIS A 267 -9.52 -5.68 -1.65
N ALA A 268 -10.12 -4.68 -1.01
CA ALA A 268 -11.57 -4.48 -1.00
C ALA A 268 -12.15 -3.98 -2.34
N LEU A 269 -11.33 -3.32 -3.16
CA LEU A 269 -11.76 -2.67 -4.41
C LEU A 269 -12.99 -1.78 -4.16
N GLY A 270 -12.87 -0.91 -3.15
CA GLY A 270 -13.91 0.04 -2.77
C GLY A 270 -13.87 1.32 -3.60
N GLU A 271 -14.82 2.21 -3.36
CA GLU A 271 -14.94 3.50 -4.06
C GLU A 271 -13.69 4.37 -3.93
N GLN A 272 -13.02 4.34 -2.77
CA GLN A 272 -11.78 5.09 -2.53
C GLN A 272 -10.61 4.65 -3.40
N ASP A 273 -10.68 3.45 -4.00
CA ASP A 273 -9.67 2.90 -4.90
C ASP A 273 -10.22 2.71 -6.33
N SER A 274 -11.14 3.60 -6.73
CA SER A 274 -11.74 3.55 -8.07
C SER A 274 -10.71 3.66 -9.20
N HIS A 275 -9.54 4.26 -8.95
CA HIS A 275 -8.41 4.29 -9.90
C HIS A 275 -7.79 2.91 -10.12
N ILE A 276 -7.73 2.06 -9.08
CA ILE A 276 -7.30 0.66 -9.20
C ILE A 276 -8.35 -0.15 -9.95
N ILE A 277 -9.63 0.03 -9.62
CA ILE A 277 -10.75 -0.60 -10.36
C ILE A 277 -10.70 -0.22 -11.84
N HIS A 278 -10.48 1.06 -12.13
CA HIS A 278 -10.32 1.56 -13.49
C HIS A 278 -9.17 0.84 -14.21
N ALA A 279 -7.99 0.76 -13.57
CA ALA A 279 -6.84 0.08 -14.16
C ALA A 279 -7.11 -1.40 -14.47
N LEU A 280 -7.71 -2.12 -13.52
CA LEU A 280 -8.09 -3.54 -13.70
C LEU A 280 -9.10 -3.73 -14.83
N ARG A 281 -10.09 -2.85 -14.96
CA ARG A 281 -11.09 -2.92 -16.04
C ARG A 281 -10.49 -2.61 -17.41
N GLN A 282 -9.50 -1.71 -17.49
CA GLN A 282 -8.77 -1.42 -18.73
C GLN A 282 -7.83 -2.56 -19.12
N ALA A 283 -7.16 -3.16 -18.14
CA ALA A 283 -6.27 -4.29 -18.35
C ALA A 283 -6.99 -5.51 -18.92
N LYS A 284 -8.30 -5.66 -18.64
CA LYS A 284 -9.14 -6.78 -19.10
C LYS A 284 -8.46 -8.14 -18.85
N PRO A 285 -8.12 -8.46 -17.59
CA PRO A 285 -7.50 -9.74 -17.27
C PRO A 285 -8.38 -10.89 -17.76
N LYS A 286 -7.77 -11.94 -18.30
CA LYS A 286 -8.51 -13.13 -18.80
C LYS A 286 -9.24 -13.86 -17.67
N ARG A 287 -8.61 -13.92 -16.49
CA ARG A 287 -9.13 -14.60 -15.30
C ARG A 287 -8.75 -13.82 -14.05
N VAL A 288 -9.68 -13.69 -13.11
CA VAL A 288 -9.46 -13.06 -11.81
C VAL A 288 -9.91 -14.01 -10.72
N ALA A 289 -9.03 -14.31 -9.77
CA ALA A 289 -9.38 -15.02 -8.54
C ALA A 289 -9.33 -14.06 -7.36
N VAL A 290 -10.42 -13.93 -6.61
CA VAL A 290 -10.51 -12.99 -5.48
C VAL A 290 -10.61 -13.74 -4.16
N SER A 291 -9.74 -13.39 -3.21
CA SER A 291 -9.79 -13.91 -1.86
C SER A 291 -11.00 -13.34 -1.11
N ILE A 292 -11.76 -14.19 -0.43
CA ILE A 292 -12.83 -13.77 0.49
C ILE A 292 -12.56 -14.38 1.87
N TYR A 293 -12.61 -13.54 2.91
CA TYR A 293 -12.55 -14.03 4.29
C TYR A 293 -13.86 -14.75 4.65
N PRO A 294 -13.84 -16.03 5.07
CA PRO A 294 -15.03 -16.87 5.21
C PRO A 294 -15.78 -16.57 6.53
N ARG A 295 -16.25 -15.33 6.71
CA ARG A 295 -16.90 -14.89 7.96
C ARG A 295 -18.24 -15.59 8.21
N ASN A 296 -19.16 -15.51 7.24
CA ASN A 296 -20.45 -16.18 7.24
C ASN A 296 -21.04 -16.15 5.82
N LYS A 297 -22.11 -16.92 5.56
CA LYS A 297 -22.72 -17.04 4.23
C LYS A 297 -23.15 -15.69 3.64
N ALA A 298 -23.83 -14.85 4.43
CA ALA A 298 -24.33 -13.56 3.97
C ALA A 298 -23.19 -12.61 3.55
N PHE A 299 -22.09 -12.59 4.32
CA PHE A 299 -20.89 -11.83 4.00
C PHE A 299 -20.24 -12.31 2.70
N ILE A 300 -20.08 -13.62 2.52
CA ILE A 300 -19.50 -14.18 1.30
C ILE A 300 -20.33 -13.78 0.07
N GLN A 301 -21.64 -13.94 0.14
CA GLN A 301 -22.55 -13.58 -0.95
C GLN A 301 -22.52 -12.06 -1.24
N HIS A 302 -22.43 -11.22 -0.21
CA HIS A 302 -22.25 -9.78 -0.37
C HIS A 302 -20.95 -9.45 -1.12
N GLN A 303 -19.82 -10.03 -0.72
CA GLN A 303 -18.54 -9.79 -1.38
C GLN A 303 -18.52 -10.30 -2.81
N LYS A 304 -19.07 -11.49 -3.08
CA LYS A 304 -19.21 -12.00 -4.45
C LYS A 304 -20.02 -11.07 -5.34
N ARG A 305 -21.15 -10.52 -4.85
CA ARG A 305 -21.95 -9.53 -5.58
C ARG A 305 -21.18 -8.24 -5.85
N HIS A 306 -20.44 -7.74 -4.87
CA HIS A 306 -19.60 -6.56 -5.02
C HIS A 306 -18.57 -6.75 -6.15
N TYR A 307 -17.78 -7.81 -6.10
CA TYR A 307 -16.75 -8.05 -7.13
C TYR A 307 -17.36 -8.38 -8.51
N ALA A 308 -18.48 -9.09 -8.56
CA ALA A 308 -19.21 -9.31 -9.82
C ALA A 308 -19.62 -7.97 -10.47
N LYS A 309 -20.10 -7.01 -9.67
CA LYS A 309 -20.38 -5.63 -10.14
C LYS A 309 -19.12 -4.91 -10.60
N VAL A 310 -18.02 -5.02 -9.85
CA VAL A 310 -16.72 -4.40 -10.21
C VAL A 310 -16.23 -4.87 -11.59
N PHE A 311 -16.42 -6.14 -11.92
CA PHE A 311 -15.98 -6.74 -13.18
C PHE A 311 -17.08 -6.89 -14.25
N GLU A 312 -18.27 -6.34 -14.00
CA GLU A 312 -19.40 -6.43 -14.93
C GLU A 312 -19.03 -5.87 -16.32
N GLY A 313 -19.40 -6.60 -17.37
CA GLY A 313 -19.14 -6.21 -18.77
C GLY A 313 -17.68 -6.33 -19.23
N THR A 314 -16.77 -6.86 -18.42
CA THR A 314 -15.36 -7.05 -18.81
C THR A 314 -15.10 -8.37 -19.54
N GLY A 315 -15.98 -9.36 -19.39
CA GLY A 315 -15.82 -10.71 -19.95
C GLY A 315 -14.81 -11.59 -19.21
N VAL A 316 -14.31 -11.16 -18.05
CA VAL A 316 -13.36 -11.92 -17.23
C VAL A 316 -13.99 -13.18 -16.64
N GLU A 317 -13.20 -14.26 -16.57
CA GLU A 317 -13.55 -15.40 -15.71
C GLU A 317 -13.28 -15.03 -14.24
N LEU A 318 -14.34 -14.76 -13.48
CA LEU A 318 -14.25 -14.39 -12.07
C LEU A 318 -14.42 -15.61 -11.15
N ARG A 319 -13.48 -15.83 -10.24
CA ARG A 319 -13.42 -16.96 -9.31
C ARG A 319 -13.21 -16.45 -7.88
N PHE A 320 -13.69 -17.20 -6.89
CA PHE A 320 -13.66 -16.79 -5.48
C PHE A 320 -13.13 -17.91 -4.60
N PHE A 321 -12.15 -17.61 -3.75
CA PHE A 321 -11.51 -18.60 -2.89
C PHE A 321 -11.46 -18.15 -1.43
N ASP A 322 -11.35 -19.13 -0.53
CA ASP A 322 -11.21 -18.89 0.91
C ASP A 322 -9.82 -18.31 1.18
N SER A 323 -9.77 -17.07 1.68
CA SER A 323 -8.51 -16.40 1.96
C SER A 323 -7.58 -17.18 2.90
N LYS A 324 -8.12 -18.03 3.79
CA LYS A 324 -7.34 -18.85 4.74
C LYS A 324 -6.59 -19.99 4.09
N THR A 325 -6.95 -20.38 2.87
CA THR A 325 -6.29 -21.45 2.11
C THR A 325 -5.07 -20.95 1.32
N HIS A 326 -4.96 -19.62 1.15
CA HIS A 326 -3.80 -18.97 0.54
C HIS A 326 -2.70 -18.74 1.58
N ALA A 327 -1.42 -18.85 1.19
CA ALA A 327 -0.30 -18.72 2.13
C ALA A 327 -0.31 -17.37 2.88
N LEU A 328 -0.56 -16.25 2.18
CA LEU A 328 -0.72 -14.91 2.78
C LEU A 328 -1.87 -14.75 3.78
N GLY A 329 -2.86 -15.64 3.77
CA GLY A 329 -3.99 -15.62 4.71
C GLY A 329 -3.96 -16.74 5.73
N SER A 330 -2.86 -17.50 5.80
CA SER A 330 -2.77 -18.64 6.70
C SER A 330 -2.89 -18.16 8.15
N PRO A 331 -3.76 -18.79 8.98
CA PRO A 331 -3.88 -18.46 10.40
C PRO A 331 -2.57 -18.63 11.19
N LYS A 332 -1.57 -19.32 10.63
CA LYS A 332 -0.24 -19.47 11.23
C LYS A 332 0.60 -18.18 11.18
N LEU A 333 0.21 -17.22 10.34
CA LEU A 333 0.90 -15.93 10.24
C LEU A 333 0.42 -14.92 11.28
N THR A 334 -0.75 -15.17 11.88
CA THR A 334 -1.38 -14.23 12.81
C THR A 334 -0.57 -14.10 14.09
N VAL A 335 -0.20 -12.87 14.39
CA VAL A 335 0.42 -12.47 15.65
C VAL A 335 -0.68 -11.93 16.55
N PRO A 336 -0.87 -12.49 17.77
CA PRO A 336 -1.87 -11.99 18.70
C PRO A 336 -1.49 -10.58 19.18
N VAL A 337 -2.48 -9.71 19.28
CA VAL A 337 -2.31 -8.35 19.81
C VAL A 337 -1.97 -8.44 21.30
N GLU A 338 -0.94 -7.71 21.74
CA GLU A 338 -0.61 -7.58 23.16
C GLU A 338 -1.77 -6.82 23.85
N VAL A 339 -2.44 -7.46 24.82
CA VAL A 339 -3.56 -6.87 25.59
C VAL A 339 -3.06 -5.93 26.67
#